data_AF-A0A7C3IBV0-F1
#
_entry.id   AF-A0A7C3IBV0-F1
#
_cell.length_a   1.000
_cell.length_b   1.000
_cell.length_c   1.000
_cell.angle_alpha   90.00
_cell.angle_beta   90.00
_cell.angle_gamma   90.00
#
_symmetry.space_group_name_H-M   'P 1'
#
loop_
_entity.id
_entity.type
_entity.pdbx_description
1 polymer ?
#
loop_
_entity_poly.entity_id
_entity_poly.type
_entity_poly.pdbx_seq_one_letter_code
_entity_poly.pdbx_strand_id
1 'polypeptide(L)'
;MDLDSAGGNYDGISSWTVIRSAVQWFKLQVGSGGLSYSTHGRIYDPAASNSYWYYYPSLNVNAAGHLVAGFSGSRATEYIGAFWVGRKANGTWMNRPALVQAGRGAYGGGERWGDYSAASMDPTTDPQNPNFGTFWTVQQYADPVPEQPWGTWITQVKVSP
;
A
#
# COMPACT_ATOMS: atom_id res chain seq x y z
N MET A 1 6.80 1.35 8.07
CA MET A 1 8.10 1.84 8.59
C MET A 1 7.89 3.26 9.03
N ASP A 2 8.41 3.60 10.20
CA ASP A 2 8.32 4.90 10.85
C ASP A 2 9.40 5.84 10.31
N LEU A 3 9.07 7.09 9.99
CA LEU A 3 9.96 8.02 9.27
C LEU A 3 9.96 9.44 9.84
N ASP A 4 11.05 10.16 9.57
CA ASP A 4 11.15 11.59 9.83
C ASP A 4 10.26 12.44 8.88
N SER A 5 10.15 13.73 9.20
CA SER A 5 9.18 14.66 8.63
C SER A 5 9.49 15.15 7.20
N ALA A 6 10.70 14.94 6.69
CA ALA A 6 11.15 15.62 5.48
C ALA A 6 12.05 14.79 4.53
N GLY A 7 12.83 13.83 5.05
CA GLY A 7 13.65 12.94 4.22
C GLY A 7 12.97 11.60 3.94
N GLY A 8 11.93 11.29 4.71
CA GLY A 8 11.28 9.99 4.70
C GLY A 8 12.26 8.87 5.07
N ASN A 9 13.41 9.17 5.66
CA ASN A 9 14.44 8.18 5.98
C ASN A 9 14.25 7.66 7.40
N TYR A 10 14.51 6.36 7.56
CA TYR A 10 14.66 5.74 8.87
C TYR A 10 16.16 5.58 9.10
N ASP A 11 16.76 6.45 9.91
CA ASP A 11 18.18 6.42 10.24
C ASP A 11 18.48 5.73 11.58
N GLY A 12 17.44 5.29 12.29
CA GLY A 12 17.56 4.63 13.59
C GLY A 12 18.04 5.55 14.72
N ILE A 13 18.04 6.87 14.51
CA ILE A 13 18.50 7.85 15.50
C ILE A 13 17.30 8.30 16.35
N SER A 14 17.35 8.05 17.66
CA SER A 14 16.28 8.37 18.62
C SER A 14 16.03 9.87 18.83
N SER A 15 16.88 10.74 18.29
CA SER A 15 16.77 12.20 18.42
C SER A 15 15.83 12.85 17.42
N TRP A 16 15.38 12.12 16.39
CA TRP A 16 14.39 12.64 15.43
C TRP A 16 12.99 12.19 15.82
N THR A 17 12.04 13.13 15.81
CA THR A 17 10.64 12.79 15.99
C THR A 17 10.14 12.06 14.74
N VAL A 18 9.93 10.75 14.87
CA VAL A 18 9.14 9.99 13.90
C VAL A 18 7.74 10.56 13.89
N ILE A 19 7.31 11.08 12.75
CA ILE A 19 5.95 11.62 12.61
C ILE A 19 5.23 11.10 11.37
N ARG A 20 5.80 10.12 10.66
CA ARG A 20 5.27 9.59 9.40
C ARG A 20 5.39 8.07 9.33
N SER A 21 4.58 7.47 8.46
CA SER A 21 4.69 6.07 8.07
C SER A 21 4.59 5.91 6.56
N ALA A 22 5.31 4.93 6.02
CA ALA A 22 5.33 4.63 4.59
C ALA A 22 5.31 3.14 4.30
N VAL A 23 5.05 2.83 3.03
CA VAL A 23 5.23 1.49 2.46
C VAL A 23 6.59 1.43 1.77
N GLN A 24 7.42 0.49 2.19
CA GLN A 24 8.71 0.19 1.56
C GLN A 24 8.57 -1.10 0.76
N TRP A 25 9.12 -1.14 -0.44
CA TRP A 25 9.17 -2.35 -1.27
C TRP A 25 10.58 -2.65 -1.74
N PHE A 26 10.86 -3.94 -1.97
CA PHE A 26 12.14 -4.44 -2.44
C PHE A 26 11.89 -5.43 -3.58
N LYS A 27 12.69 -5.35 -4.65
CA LYS A 27 12.79 -6.39 -5.67
C LYS A 27 14.01 -7.24 -5.35
N LEU A 28 13.75 -8.39 -4.75
CA LEU A 28 14.78 -9.34 -4.40
C LEU A 28 15.15 -10.22 -5.60
N GLN A 29 16.43 -10.54 -5.72
CA GLN A 29 16.98 -11.48 -6.68
C GLN A 29 17.55 -12.66 -5.91
N VAL A 30 17.15 -13.86 -6.33
CA VAL A 30 17.70 -15.10 -5.78
C VAL A 30 18.67 -15.66 -6.83
N GLY A 31 19.96 -15.63 -6.52
CA GLY A 31 21.01 -16.15 -7.39
C GLY A 31 21.82 -17.26 -6.71
N SER A 32 22.78 -17.82 -7.43
CA SER A 32 23.71 -18.83 -6.90
C SER A 32 24.54 -18.35 -5.71
N GLY A 33 24.79 -17.03 -5.60
CA GLY A 33 25.47 -16.40 -4.47
C GLY A 33 24.56 -15.99 -3.31
N GLY A 34 23.26 -16.34 -3.34
CA GLY A 34 22.29 -16.01 -2.30
C GLY A 34 21.29 -14.91 -2.68
N LEU A 35 20.67 -14.33 -1.65
CA LEU A 35 19.63 -13.30 -1.77
C LEU A 35 20.27 -11.90 -1.88
N SER A 36 19.95 -11.16 -2.93
CA SER A 36 20.30 -9.75 -3.10
C SER A 36 19.06 -8.92 -3.42
N TYR A 37 19.13 -7.59 -3.37
CA TYR A 37 18.09 -6.73 -3.93
C TYR A 37 18.59 -6.04 -5.20
N SER A 38 17.73 -5.96 -6.21
CA SER A 38 18.03 -5.28 -7.48
C SER A 38 17.51 -3.85 -7.54
N THR A 39 16.41 -3.58 -6.85
CA THR A 39 15.85 -2.23 -6.73
C THR A 39 14.95 -2.20 -5.50
N HIS A 40 14.72 -1.01 -4.96
CA HIS A 40 13.75 -0.78 -3.89
C HIS A 40 13.10 0.57 -4.09
N GLY A 41 12.13 0.90 -3.25
CA GLY A 41 11.53 2.22 -3.24
C GLY A 41 10.51 2.36 -2.12
N ARG A 42 9.95 3.57 -2.04
CA ARG A 42 9.09 3.98 -0.95
C ARG A 42 7.86 4.70 -1.50
N ILE A 43 6.69 4.33 -0.97
CA ILE A 43 5.43 5.02 -1.17
C ILE A 43 5.18 5.83 0.09
N TYR A 44 5.32 7.15 -0.05
CA TYR A 44 5.33 8.13 1.03
C TYR A 44 4.67 9.41 0.53
N ASP A 45 3.96 10.11 1.40
CA ASP A 45 3.41 11.43 1.11
C ASP A 45 4.36 12.53 1.60
N PRO A 46 5.03 13.27 0.69
CA PRO A 46 6.00 14.29 1.05
C PRO A 46 5.38 15.64 1.44
N ALA A 47 4.04 15.73 1.56
CA ALA A 47 3.40 16.97 1.94
C ALA A 47 3.87 17.46 3.33
N ALA A 48 4.24 18.74 3.42
CA ALA A 48 4.70 19.35 4.68
C ALA A 48 3.59 19.40 5.74
N SER A 49 2.32 19.46 5.32
CA SER A 49 1.14 19.53 6.17
C SER A 49 0.04 18.60 5.66
N ASN A 50 -0.72 17.99 6.57
CA ASN A 50 -1.83 17.09 6.26
C ASN A 50 -1.44 15.91 5.34
N SER A 51 -0.21 15.42 5.50
CA SER A 51 0.31 14.24 4.81
C SER A 51 -0.38 12.96 5.25
N TYR A 52 -0.46 11.99 4.36
CA TYR A 52 -0.89 10.63 4.70
C TYR A 52 0.16 9.83 5.49
N TRP A 53 -0.34 9.04 6.43
CA TRP A 53 0.30 7.86 7.00
C TRP A 53 -0.19 6.63 6.26
N TYR A 54 0.73 5.76 5.81
CA TYR A 54 0.39 4.48 5.17
C TYR A 54 0.86 3.29 6.00
N TYR A 55 0.06 2.23 6.04
CA TYR A 55 0.29 1.09 6.93
C TYR A 55 -0.31 -0.22 6.41
N TYR A 56 0.25 -1.32 6.90
CA TYR A 56 -0.12 -2.71 6.57
C TYR A 56 -0.22 -2.99 5.06
N PRO A 57 0.89 -2.84 4.31
CA PRO A 57 0.89 -3.08 2.89
C PRO A 57 0.81 -4.57 2.54
N SER A 58 0.20 -4.83 1.40
CA SER A 58 0.31 -6.06 0.63
C SER A 58 0.66 -5.71 -0.81
N LEU A 59 1.32 -6.63 -1.51
CA LEU A 59 1.83 -6.37 -2.86
C LEU A 59 1.77 -7.63 -3.71
N ASN A 60 1.55 -7.43 -5.02
CA ASN A 60 1.72 -8.47 -6.02
C ASN A 60 2.32 -7.90 -7.32
N VAL A 61 2.85 -8.78 -8.17
CA VAL A 61 3.43 -8.45 -9.47
C VAL A 61 2.87 -9.36 -10.55
N ASN A 62 2.53 -8.83 -11.72
CA ASN A 62 2.07 -9.64 -12.85
C ASN A 62 3.22 -10.08 -13.76
N ALA A 63 2.92 -10.94 -14.74
CA ALA A 63 3.90 -11.47 -15.69
C ALA A 63 4.59 -10.38 -16.55
N ALA A 64 3.94 -9.22 -16.74
CA ALA A 64 4.56 -8.08 -17.41
C ALA A 64 5.54 -7.31 -16.50
N GLY A 65 5.62 -7.64 -15.21
CA GLY A 65 6.42 -6.94 -14.21
C GLY A 65 5.75 -5.68 -13.64
N HIS A 66 4.46 -5.48 -13.89
CA HIS A 66 3.70 -4.44 -13.22
C HIS A 66 3.48 -4.83 -11.76
N LEU A 67 3.60 -3.86 -10.87
CA LEU A 67 3.44 -4.02 -9.44
C LEU A 67 2.19 -3.28 -8.99
N VAL A 68 1.41 -3.91 -8.12
CA VAL A 68 0.35 -3.27 -7.34
C VAL A 68 0.69 -3.45 -5.87
N ALA A 69 0.55 -2.38 -5.11
CA ALA A 69 0.54 -2.42 -3.66
C ALA A 69 -0.79 -1.86 -3.15
N GLY A 70 -1.44 -2.60 -2.26
CA GLY A 70 -2.61 -2.16 -1.50
C GLY A 70 -2.24 -1.96 -0.03
N PHE A 71 -2.83 -0.97 0.62
CA PHE A 71 -2.56 -0.63 2.02
C PHE A 71 -3.69 0.22 2.58
N SER A 72 -3.73 0.34 3.90
CA SER A 72 -4.57 1.34 4.56
C SER A 72 -3.79 2.65 4.75
N GLY A 73 -4.51 3.76 4.86
CA GLY A 73 -3.91 5.06 5.14
C GLY A 73 -4.87 6.05 5.79
N SER A 74 -4.33 7.03 6.50
CA SER A 74 -5.09 8.11 7.16
C SER A 74 -4.28 9.39 7.16
N ARG A 75 -4.92 10.50 7.48
CA ARG A 75 -4.26 11.80 7.73
C ARG A 75 -5.01 12.54 8.83
N ALA A 76 -4.51 13.69 9.27
CA ALA A 76 -5.09 14.43 10.39
C ALA A 76 -6.59 14.78 10.18
N THR A 77 -7.03 14.82 8.93
CA THR A 77 -8.40 15.17 8.52
C THR A 77 -9.22 14.00 7.99
N GLU A 78 -8.65 12.77 7.94
CA GLU A 78 -9.33 11.61 7.38
C GLU A 78 -9.09 10.35 8.21
N TYR A 79 -10.16 9.59 8.41
CA TYR A 79 -10.11 8.27 9.03
C TYR A 79 -9.36 7.25 8.17
N ILE A 80 -9.05 6.10 8.77
CA ILE A 80 -8.37 5.00 8.10
C ILE A 80 -9.19 4.55 6.88
N GLY A 81 -8.65 4.80 5.69
CA GLY A 81 -9.21 4.35 4.42
C GLY A 81 -8.36 3.27 3.77
N ALA A 82 -8.89 2.67 2.71
CA ALA A 82 -8.22 1.72 1.86
C ALA A 82 -7.67 2.41 0.60
N PHE A 83 -6.43 2.10 0.24
CA PHE A 83 -5.71 2.67 -0.88
C PHE A 83 -5.02 1.60 -1.71
N TRP A 84 -4.70 1.95 -2.96
CA TRP A 84 -3.76 1.19 -3.77
C TRP A 84 -2.86 2.12 -4.57
N VAL A 85 -1.73 1.59 -5.04
CA VAL A 85 -0.85 2.26 -5.99
C VAL A 85 -0.29 1.24 -6.97
N GLY A 86 -0.10 1.69 -8.21
CA GLY A 86 0.47 0.92 -9.30
C GLY A 86 1.84 1.42 -9.73
N ARG A 87 2.70 0.50 -10.15
CA ARG A 87 3.97 0.77 -10.81
C ARG A 87 4.10 -0.09 -12.06
N LYS A 88 4.44 0.51 -13.19
CA LYS A 88 4.80 -0.22 -14.41
C LYS A 88 6.17 -0.86 -14.29
N ALA A 89 6.41 -1.87 -15.12
CA ALA A 89 7.68 -2.57 -15.18
C ALA A 89 8.85 -1.64 -15.55
N ASN A 90 8.57 -0.66 -16.41
CA ASN A 90 9.51 0.38 -16.84
C ASN A 90 9.88 1.40 -15.75
N GLY A 91 9.31 1.29 -14.54
CA GLY A 91 9.62 2.18 -13.41
C GLY A 91 8.65 3.31 -13.16
N THR A 92 7.67 3.53 -14.04
CA THR A 92 6.68 4.59 -13.88
C THR A 92 5.71 4.26 -12.75
N TRP A 93 5.55 5.17 -11.79
CA TRP A 93 4.55 5.08 -10.73
C TRP A 93 3.31 5.89 -11.05
N MET A 94 2.17 5.50 -10.47
CA MET A 94 1.06 6.45 -10.31
C MET A 94 1.53 7.66 -9.48
N ASN A 95 1.04 8.85 -9.84
CA ASN A 95 1.45 10.11 -9.19
C ASN A 95 1.17 10.15 -7.68
N ARG A 96 0.17 9.41 -7.21
CA ARG A 96 -0.21 9.25 -5.81
C ARG A 96 -1.03 7.97 -5.62
N PRO A 97 -1.09 7.42 -4.40
CA PRO A 97 -2.03 6.36 -4.08
C PRO A 97 -3.47 6.78 -4.38
N ALA A 98 -4.24 5.86 -4.97
CA ALA A 98 -5.66 6.05 -5.23
C ALA A 98 -6.48 5.50 -4.06
N LEU A 99 -7.42 6.32 -3.57
CA LEU A 99 -8.40 5.94 -2.56
C LEU A 99 -9.43 4.98 -3.17
N VAL A 100 -9.65 3.81 -2.55
CA VAL A 100 -10.68 2.84 -2.99
C VAL A 100 -11.91 2.87 -2.10
N GLN A 101 -11.72 3.11 -0.80
CA GLN A 101 -12.81 3.23 0.18
C GLN A 101 -12.36 4.15 1.30
N ALA A 102 -13.09 5.25 1.51
CA ALA A 102 -12.84 6.16 2.62
C ALA A 102 -13.19 5.51 3.96
N GLY A 103 -12.41 5.82 4.99
CA GLY A 103 -12.82 5.56 6.37
C GLY A 103 -14.06 6.39 6.71
N ARG A 104 -15.01 5.77 7.42
CA ARG A 104 -16.31 6.34 7.74
C ARG A 104 -16.45 6.76 9.20
N GLY A 105 -15.51 6.36 10.05
CA GLY A 105 -15.56 6.65 11.47
C GLY A 105 -14.18 6.48 12.13
N ALA A 106 -14.11 6.88 13.39
CA ALA A 106 -12.91 6.68 14.19
C ALA A 106 -12.71 5.18 14.47
N TYR A 107 -11.50 4.70 14.24
CA TYR A 107 -11.08 3.39 14.75
C TYR A 107 -10.55 3.58 16.17
N GLY A 108 -11.36 3.20 17.15
CA GLY A 108 -11.06 3.37 18.58
C GLY A 108 -10.86 2.07 19.36
N GLY A 109 -10.91 0.90 18.70
CA GLY A 109 -10.94 -0.39 19.41
C GLY A 109 -10.28 -1.53 18.64
N GLY A 110 -9.54 -2.37 19.38
CA GLY A 110 -8.93 -3.62 18.92
C GLY A 110 -7.41 -3.58 18.81
N GLU A 111 -6.76 -4.68 19.22
CA GLU A 111 -5.29 -4.81 19.19
C GLU A 111 -4.72 -5.09 17.80
N ARG A 112 -5.56 -5.29 16.77
CA ARG A 112 -5.13 -5.85 15.47
C ARG A 112 -5.73 -5.13 14.28
N TRP A 113 -4.85 -4.60 13.43
CA TRP A 113 -5.15 -4.08 12.10
C TRP A 113 -4.20 -4.73 11.09
N GLY A 114 -4.62 -4.89 9.85
CA GLY A 114 -3.79 -5.40 8.76
C GLY A 114 -3.89 -6.90 8.50
N ASP A 115 -4.57 -7.65 9.37
CA ASP A 115 -4.80 -9.10 9.19
C ASP A 115 -5.55 -9.40 7.86
N TYR A 116 -6.25 -8.41 7.29
CA TYR A 116 -6.99 -8.51 6.04
C TYR A 116 -6.46 -7.58 4.94
N SER A 117 -5.14 -7.38 4.87
CA SER A 117 -4.48 -6.71 3.74
C SER A 117 -3.93 -7.75 2.77
N ALA A 118 -4.47 -7.78 1.54
CA ALA A 118 -4.02 -8.69 0.50
C ALA A 118 -4.01 -8.04 -0.89
N ALA A 119 -3.07 -8.49 -1.72
CA ALA A 119 -3.02 -8.22 -3.14
C ALA A 119 -2.75 -9.53 -3.89
N SER A 120 -3.61 -9.87 -4.85
CA SER A 120 -3.52 -11.07 -5.68
C SER A 120 -3.66 -10.73 -7.15
N MET A 121 -3.14 -11.59 -8.04
CA MET A 121 -3.45 -11.50 -9.45
C MET A 121 -4.87 -12.03 -9.71
N ASP A 122 -5.52 -11.48 -10.74
CA ASP A 122 -6.70 -12.12 -11.31
C ASP A 122 -6.31 -13.50 -11.90
N PRO A 123 -7.06 -14.57 -11.60
CA PRO A 123 -6.70 -15.92 -12.03
C PRO A 123 -6.89 -16.16 -13.53
N THR A 124 -7.43 -15.18 -14.26
CA THR A 124 -7.61 -15.24 -15.72
C THR A 124 -6.29 -15.53 -16.43
N THR A 125 -6.26 -16.61 -17.21
CA THR A 125 -5.10 -17.04 -18.00
C THR A 125 -5.19 -16.68 -19.47
N ASP A 126 -6.38 -16.37 -19.98
CA ASP A 126 -6.61 -16.01 -21.38
C ASP A 126 -6.17 -14.56 -21.67
N PRO A 127 -5.15 -14.32 -22.53
CA PRO A 127 -4.72 -12.98 -22.89
C PRO A 127 -5.77 -12.12 -23.59
N GLN A 128 -6.83 -12.72 -24.14
CA GLN A 128 -7.92 -12.02 -24.82
C GLN A 128 -8.99 -11.52 -23.85
N ASN A 129 -8.98 -12.03 -22.61
CA ASN A 129 -9.90 -11.59 -21.58
C ASN A 129 -9.52 -10.17 -21.09
N PRO A 130 -10.47 -9.24 -20.96
CA PRO A 130 -10.19 -7.86 -20.52
C PRO A 130 -9.53 -7.75 -19.14
N ASN A 131 -9.72 -8.77 -18.29
CA ASN A 131 -9.16 -8.87 -16.94
C ASN A 131 -7.76 -9.49 -16.92
N PHE A 132 -7.22 -9.93 -18.06
CA PHE A 132 -5.88 -10.49 -18.12
C PHE A 132 -4.84 -9.48 -17.59
N GLY A 133 -4.01 -9.95 -16.66
CA GLY A 133 -2.97 -9.14 -16.01
C GLY A 133 -3.48 -8.07 -15.03
N THR A 134 -4.76 -8.11 -14.65
CA THR A 134 -5.31 -7.30 -13.55
C THR A 134 -5.03 -7.93 -12.18
N PHE A 135 -5.31 -7.17 -11.13
CA PHE A 135 -5.10 -7.56 -9.75
C PHE A 135 -6.40 -7.40 -8.96
N TRP A 136 -6.53 -8.15 -7.88
CA TRP A 136 -7.48 -7.89 -6.82
C TRP A 136 -6.73 -7.39 -5.59
N THR A 137 -7.30 -6.42 -4.89
CA THR A 137 -6.82 -6.05 -3.57
C THR A 137 -7.96 -6.02 -2.55
N VAL A 138 -7.66 -6.53 -1.36
CA VAL A 138 -8.53 -6.50 -0.18
C VAL A 138 -7.82 -5.64 0.86
N GLN A 139 -8.48 -4.58 1.32
CA GLN A 139 -7.91 -3.66 2.29
C GLN A 139 -8.94 -3.31 3.35
N GLN A 140 -8.46 -3.00 4.55
CA GLN A 140 -9.32 -2.56 5.65
C GLN A 140 -9.56 -1.04 5.60
N TYR A 141 -10.75 -0.63 6.02
CA TYR A 141 -11.13 0.77 6.26
C TYR A 141 -11.86 0.86 7.60
N ALA A 142 -11.78 2.02 8.27
CA ALA A 142 -12.47 2.25 9.54
C ALA A 142 -13.95 2.50 9.29
N ASP A 143 -14.79 1.88 10.12
CA ASP A 143 -16.25 1.97 10.03
C ASP A 143 -16.81 2.30 11.43
N PRO A 144 -17.87 3.13 11.56
CA PRO A 144 -18.36 3.56 12.87
C PRO A 144 -19.12 2.48 13.66
N VAL A 145 -19.23 1.24 13.17
CA VAL A 145 -19.91 0.14 13.89
C VAL A 145 -19.20 -0.17 15.22
N PRO A 146 -19.87 -0.05 16.39
CA PRO A 146 -19.22 -0.17 17.70
C PRO A 146 -18.51 -1.50 17.97
N GLU A 147 -19.10 -2.62 17.54
CA GLU A 147 -18.58 -3.97 17.79
C GLU A 147 -17.48 -4.37 16.80
N GLN A 148 -17.46 -3.72 15.64
CA GLN A 148 -16.52 -3.97 14.56
C GLN A 148 -16.18 -2.64 13.88
N PRO A 149 -15.28 -1.83 14.45
CA PRO A 149 -15.01 -0.47 13.98
C PRO A 149 -14.20 -0.41 12.67
N TRP A 150 -14.32 -1.45 11.84
CA TRP A 150 -13.61 -1.65 10.60
C TRP A 150 -14.39 -2.56 9.66
N GLY A 151 -14.12 -2.45 8.37
CA GLY A 151 -14.59 -3.38 7.34
C GLY A 151 -13.50 -3.65 6.32
N THR A 152 -13.73 -4.60 5.41
CA THR A 152 -12.88 -4.81 4.23
C THR A 152 -13.55 -4.27 2.98
N TRP A 153 -12.74 -3.78 2.06
CA TRP A 153 -13.15 -3.43 0.71
C TRP A 153 -12.34 -4.25 -0.28
N ILE A 154 -13.03 -4.84 -1.27
CA ILE A 154 -12.43 -5.66 -2.32
C ILE A 154 -12.62 -4.93 -3.63
N THR A 155 -11.52 -4.73 -4.38
CA THR A 155 -11.60 -4.11 -5.70
C THR A 155 -10.60 -4.73 -6.67
N GLN A 156 -11.03 -4.84 -7.93
CA GLN A 156 -10.13 -5.14 -9.03
C GLN A 156 -9.40 -3.85 -9.44
N VAL A 157 -8.12 -3.94 -9.75
CA VAL A 157 -7.28 -2.81 -10.18
C VAL A 157 -6.37 -3.21 -11.33
N LYS A 158 -6.05 -2.23 -12.18
CA LYS A 158 -5.15 -2.41 -13.32
C LYS A 158 -4.16 -1.27 -13.37
N VAL A 159 -2.87 -1.60 -13.48
CA VAL A 159 -1.84 -0.62 -13.82
C VAL A 159 -2.05 -0.24 -15.28
N SER A 160 -2.67 0.93 -15.52
CA SER A 160 -2.94 1.46 -16.85
C SER A 160 -1.70 2.15 -17.46
N PRO A 161 -1.64 2.30 -18.79
CA PRO A 161 -0.73 3.23 -19.46
C PRO A 161 -0.79 4.67 -18.90
#